data_AF-A0A8J6Q528-F1
#
_entry.id   AF-A0A8J6Q528-F1
#
_cell.length_a   1.000
_cell.length_b   1.000
_cell.length_c   1.000
_cell.angle_alpha   90.00
_cell.angle_beta   90.00
_cell.angle_gamma   90.00
#
_symmetry.space_group_name_H-M   'P 1'
#
loop_
_entity.id
_entity.type
_entity.pdbx_description
1 polymer ?
#
loop_
_entity_poly.entity_id
_entity_poly.type
_entity_poly.pdbx_seq_one_letter_code
_entity_poly.pdbx_strand_id
1 'polypeptide(L)'
;PQGIAEFTLFNSELKPLAERLVYVNPQKQLHINTTLDKTEYKTREKVNLSIKVTDENGLPVIAHLGLSVFDKLYENNQDSKNILTHYMLSSQLKGNIYNPEYYFDENIPLRHRQEALNLLMLTQGWRRYIWNIENLKESHQNAKPF
;
A
#
# COMPACT_ATOMS: atom_id res chain seq x y z
N PRO A 1 -5.21 -9.67 5.35
CA PRO A 1 -5.07 -8.51 4.43
C PRO A 1 -3.59 -8.30 4.12
N GLN A 2 -3.26 -7.82 2.92
CA GLN A 2 -1.91 -7.37 2.56
C GLN A 2 -1.66 -5.98 3.16
N GLY A 3 -0.44 -5.72 3.63
CA GLY A 3 -0.06 -4.37 4.11
C GLY A 3 1.02 -4.40 5.19
N ILE A 4 1.17 -3.28 5.90
CA ILE A 4 2.10 -3.14 7.01
C ILE A 4 1.38 -3.53 8.31
N ALA A 5 2.00 -4.42 9.08
CA ALA A 5 1.62 -4.77 10.44
C ALA A 5 2.61 -4.15 11.44
N GLU A 6 2.10 -3.75 12.58
CA GLU A 6 2.87 -3.19 13.70
C GLU A 6 2.89 -4.20 14.85
N PHE A 7 4.08 -4.50 15.36
CA PHE A 7 4.28 -5.37 16.51
C PHE A 7 4.94 -4.59 17.62
N THR A 8 4.26 -4.47 18.76
CA THR A 8 4.77 -3.76 19.93
C THR A 8 4.97 -4.74 21.09
N LEU A 9 6.18 -4.75 21.64
CA LEU A 9 6.53 -5.52 22.83
C LEU A 9 6.27 -4.67 24.06
N PHE A 10 5.50 -5.21 25.01
CA PHE A 10 5.16 -4.55 26.27
C PHE A 10 5.81 -5.25 27.46
N ASN A 11 6.11 -4.51 28.52
CA ASN A 11 6.47 -5.08 29.83
C ASN A 11 5.22 -5.49 30.63
N SER A 12 5.42 -5.99 31.87
CA SER A 12 4.35 -6.37 32.79
C SER A 12 3.41 -5.23 33.18
N GLU A 13 3.83 -3.98 33.01
CA GLU A 13 3.04 -2.77 33.28
C GLU A 13 2.38 -2.20 32.00
N LEU A 14 2.40 -2.95 30.89
CA LEU A 14 1.90 -2.52 29.57
C LEU A 14 2.63 -1.30 29.00
N LYS A 15 3.88 -1.07 29.41
CA LYS A 15 4.75 -0.04 28.84
C LYS A 15 5.45 -0.57 27.58
N PRO A 16 5.37 0.12 26.43
CA PRO A 16 6.01 -0.34 25.20
C PRO A 16 7.54 -0.29 25.35
N LEU A 17 8.22 -1.40 25.09
CA LEU A 17 9.68 -1.53 25.16
C LEU A 17 10.33 -1.43 23.78
N ALA A 18 9.68 -2.01 22.77
CA ALA A 18 10.16 -2.05 21.40
C ALA A 18 8.98 -2.19 20.44
N GLU A 19 9.16 -1.74 19.20
CA GLU A 19 8.18 -1.91 18.13
C GLU A 19 8.89 -2.25 16.82
N ARG A 20 8.19 -2.98 15.96
CA ARG A 20 8.65 -3.30 14.62
C ARG A 20 7.50 -3.26 13.64
N LEU A 21 7.72 -2.59 12.51
CA LEU A 21 6.86 -2.73 11.34
C LEU A 21 7.31 -3.92 10.49
N VAL A 22 6.34 -4.65 9.96
CA VAL A 22 6.56 -5.80 9.06
C VAL A 22 5.55 -5.72 7.93
N TYR A 23 6.01 -5.86 6.69
CA TYR A 23 5.10 -6.01 5.56
C TYR A 23 4.61 -7.47 5.49
N VAL A 24 3.30 -7.67 5.55
CA VAL A 24 2.67 -8.99 5.64
C VAL A 24 1.80 -9.29 4.43
N ASN A 25 1.73 -10.58 4.09
CA ASN A 25 0.91 -11.12 3.00
C ASN A 25 1.14 -10.47 1.62
N PRO A 26 2.39 -10.26 1.16
CA PRO A 26 2.66 -9.66 -0.16
C PRO A 26 2.09 -10.46 -1.33
N GLN A 27 1.76 -11.73 -1.13
CA GLN A 27 1.13 -12.59 -2.13
C GLN A 27 -0.39 -12.40 -2.26
N LYS A 28 -1.06 -11.77 -1.28
CA LYS A 28 -2.52 -11.61 -1.27
C LYS A 28 -2.97 -10.38 -2.08
N GLN A 29 -2.64 -10.40 -3.36
CA GLN A 29 -2.90 -9.30 -4.29
C GLN A 29 -4.17 -9.59 -5.10
N LEU A 30 -4.86 -8.52 -5.52
CA LEU A 30 -5.92 -8.62 -6.51
C LEU A 30 -5.32 -8.53 -7.91
N HIS A 31 -5.67 -9.47 -8.77
CA HIS A 31 -5.33 -9.40 -10.19
C HIS A 31 -6.49 -8.75 -10.95
N ILE A 32 -6.26 -7.53 -11.45
CA ILE A 32 -7.27 -6.75 -12.18
C ILE A 32 -6.89 -6.72 -13.64
N ASN A 33 -7.67 -7.40 -14.47
CA ASN A 33 -7.50 -7.42 -15.92
C ASN A 33 -8.59 -6.59 -16.58
N THR A 34 -8.19 -5.72 -17.50
CA THR A 34 -9.10 -4.84 -18.24
C THR A 34 -8.99 -5.09 -19.73
N THR A 35 -10.14 -5.23 -20.40
CA THR A 35 -10.19 -5.37 -21.86
C THR A 35 -11.16 -4.35 -22.44
N LEU A 36 -10.65 -3.56 -23.37
CA LEU A 36 -11.44 -2.64 -24.18
C LEU A 36 -12.07 -3.38 -25.37
N ASP A 37 -13.24 -2.94 -25.82
CA ASP A 37 -13.90 -3.52 -26.99
C ASP A 37 -13.25 -3.11 -28.32
N LYS A 38 -12.48 -2.02 -28.33
CA LYS A 38 -11.71 -1.53 -29.49
C LYS A 38 -10.36 -0.97 -29.09
N THR A 39 -9.44 -0.91 -30.06
CA THR A 39 -8.11 -0.30 -29.92
C THR A 39 -8.12 1.22 -30.12
N GLU A 40 -9.09 1.73 -30.88
CA GLU A 40 -9.24 3.16 -31.20
C GLU A 40 -10.71 3.56 -31.15
N TYR A 41 -10.95 4.82 -30.77
CA TYR A 41 -12.28 5.39 -30.62
C TYR A 41 -12.32 6.78 -31.24
N LYS A 42 -13.47 7.14 -31.82
CA LYS A 42 -13.75 8.51 -32.25
C LYS A 42 -14.15 9.39 -31.05
N THR A 43 -14.08 10.70 -31.23
CA THR A 43 -14.51 11.67 -30.23
C THR A 43 -15.95 11.40 -29.79
N ARG A 44 -16.15 11.21 -28.47
CA ARG A 44 -17.43 10.89 -27.81
C ARG A 44 -18.06 9.56 -28.21
N GLU A 45 -17.28 8.66 -28.81
CA GLU A 45 -17.73 7.29 -29.03
C GLU A 45 -17.91 6.55 -27.70
N LYS A 46 -18.93 5.70 -27.62
CA LYS A 46 -19.17 4.86 -26.44
C LYS A 46 -18.04 3.82 -26.33
N VAL A 47 -17.43 3.75 -25.16
CA VAL A 47 -16.40 2.75 -24.81
C VAL A 47 -17.03 1.68 -23.93
N ASN A 48 -16.78 0.40 -24.24
CA ASN A 48 -17.14 -0.70 -23.34
C ASN A 48 -15.86 -1.29 -22.72
N LEU A 49 -15.68 -1.07 -21.42
CA LEU A 49 -14.59 -1.62 -20.63
C LEU A 49 -15.08 -2.83 -19.86
N SER A 50 -14.50 -4.00 -20.15
CA SER A 50 -14.73 -5.21 -19.34
C SER A 50 -13.62 -5.35 -18.32
N ILE A 51 -13.99 -5.60 -17.06
CA ILE A 51 -13.07 -5.73 -15.93
C ILE A 51 -13.25 -7.11 -15.31
N LYS A 52 -12.16 -7.86 -15.18
CA LYS A 52 -12.12 -9.14 -14.47
C LYS A 52 -11.19 -9.00 -13.27
N VAL A 53 -11.71 -9.33 -12.09
CA VAL A 53 -10.93 -9.29 -10.84
C VAL A 53 -10.88 -10.70 -10.23
N THR A 54 -9.68 -11.15 -9.91
CA THR A 54 -9.43 -12.42 -9.25
C THR A 54 -8.49 -12.27 -8.05
N ASP A 55 -8.52 -13.23 -7.13
CA ASP A 55 -7.54 -13.34 -6.04
C ASP A 55 -6.19 -13.90 -6.52
N GLU A 56 -5.31 -14.18 -5.57
CA GLU A 56 -4.00 -14.80 -5.82
C GLU A 56 -4.08 -16.21 -6.40
N ASN A 57 -5.22 -16.88 -6.25
CA ASN A 57 -5.48 -18.24 -6.75
C ASN A 57 -6.21 -18.24 -8.11
N GLY A 58 -6.50 -17.06 -8.67
CA GLY A 58 -7.25 -16.92 -9.92
C GLY A 58 -8.76 -17.09 -9.77
N LEU A 59 -9.28 -17.11 -8.54
CA LEU A 59 -10.71 -17.21 -8.26
C LEU A 59 -11.36 -15.82 -8.35
N PRO A 60 -12.53 -15.70 -9.00
CA PRO A 60 -13.26 -14.43 -9.04
C PRO A 60 -13.62 -13.93 -7.64
N VAL A 61 -13.40 -12.64 -7.39
CA VAL A 61 -13.71 -12.01 -6.09
C VAL A 61 -14.54 -10.75 -6.26
N ILE A 62 -15.34 -10.44 -5.24
CA ILE A 62 -16.06 -9.16 -5.16
C ILE A 62 -15.04 -8.05 -4.91
N ALA A 63 -15.06 -7.03 -5.76
CA ALA A 63 -14.17 -5.88 -5.67
C ALA A 63 -14.96 -4.58 -5.72
N HIS A 64 -14.56 -3.61 -4.90
CA HIS A 64 -15.02 -2.24 -4.98
C HIS A 64 -14.02 -1.45 -5.82
N LEU A 65 -14.47 -0.95 -6.97
CA LEU A 65 -13.61 -0.33 -7.97
C LEU A 65 -13.92 1.15 -8.12
N GLY A 66 -12.86 1.96 -8.19
CA GLY A 66 -12.91 3.34 -8.66
C GLY A 66 -12.21 3.46 -10.00
N LEU A 67 -12.77 4.24 -10.92
CA LEU A 67 -12.18 4.50 -12.24
C LEU A 67 -11.93 5.99 -12.40
N SER A 68 -10.74 6.34 -12.89
CA SER A 68 -10.38 7.69 -13.32
C SER A 68 -9.84 7.61 -14.75
N VAL A 69 -10.19 8.59 -15.57
CA VAL A 69 -9.74 8.70 -16.97
C VAL A 69 -9.07 10.06 -17.12
N PHE A 70 -7.83 10.06 -17.58
CA PHE A 70 -7.04 11.27 -17.81
C PHE A 70 -6.29 11.18 -19.12
N ASP A 71 -5.92 12.33 -19.68
CA ASP A 71 -5.13 12.39 -20.91
C ASP A 71 -3.67 12.00 -20.63
N LYS A 72 -3.11 11.16 -21.49
CA LYS A 72 -1.70 10.72 -21.42
C LYS A 72 -0.72 11.90 -21.42
N LEU A 73 -1.09 13.06 -21.96
CA LEU A 73 -0.29 14.28 -21.88
C LEU A 73 0.06 14.71 -20.44
N TYR A 74 -0.69 14.25 -19.44
CA TYR A 74 -0.44 14.51 -18.02
C TYR A 74 0.35 13.40 -17.32
N GLU A 75 0.77 12.35 -18.03
CA GLU A 75 1.58 11.27 -17.48
C GLU A 75 3.00 11.77 -17.18
N ASN A 76 3.44 11.66 -15.93
CA ASN A 76 4.79 11.98 -15.52
C ASN A 76 5.63 10.71 -15.37
N ASN A 77 6.40 10.36 -16.41
CA ASN A 77 7.27 9.18 -16.40
C ASN A 77 8.35 9.20 -15.30
N GLN A 78 8.62 10.34 -14.66
CA GLN A 78 9.55 10.43 -13.54
C GLN A 78 8.91 10.12 -12.19
N ASP A 79 7.57 10.09 -12.11
CA ASP A 79 6.85 9.78 -10.88
C ASP A 79 6.44 8.31 -10.87
N SER A 80 7.20 7.48 -10.15
CA SER A 80 6.91 6.06 -9.94
C SER A 80 5.91 5.81 -8.81
N LYS A 81 5.16 6.84 -8.40
CA LYS A 81 4.09 6.71 -7.41
C LYS A 81 2.80 6.37 -8.11
N ASN A 82 2.11 5.38 -7.56
CA ASN A 82 0.80 4.96 -8.02
C ASN A 82 -0.10 4.68 -6.80
N ILE A 83 -1.36 4.38 -7.06
CA ILE A 83 -2.34 4.16 -5.99
C ILE A 83 -1.94 3.00 -5.06
N LEU A 84 -1.36 1.92 -5.62
CA LEU A 84 -0.91 0.76 -4.86
C LEU A 84 0.21 1.15 -3.89
N THR A 85 1.25 1.81 -4.40
CA THR A 85 2.41 2.22 -3.60
C THR A 85 2.08 3.31 -2.59
N HIS A 86 1.16 4.20 -2.93
CA HIS A 86 0.66 5.21 -2.02
C HIS A 86 -0.06 4.56 -0.82
N TYR A 87 -1.03 3.69 -1.10
CA TYR A 87 -1.83 3.08 -0.05
C TYR A 87 -1.02 2.10 0.80
N MET A 88 -0.22 1.25 0.16
CA MET A 88 0.51 0.18 0.86
C MET A 88 1.77 0.66 1.59
N LEU A 89 2.38 1.77 1.17
CA LEU A 89 3.65 2.26 1.75
C LEU A 89 3.60 3.73 2.14
N SER A 90 3.42 4.64 1.18
CA SER A 90 3.67 6.08 1.40
C SER A 90 2.71 6.73 2.39
N SER A 91 1.49 6.20 2.52
CA SER A 91 0.51 6.68 3.52
C SER A 91 0.81 6.21 4.94
N GLN A 92 1.56 5.12 5.08
CA GLN A 92 1.81 4.43 6.35
C GLN A 92 3.19 4.74 6.94
N LEU A 93 4.16 5.04 6.07
CA LEU A 93 5.55 5.35 6.43
C LEU A 93 5.80 6.85 6.32
N LYS A 94 6.66 7.37 7.21
CA LYS A 94 7.10 8.76 7.17
C LYS A 94 8.39 8.86 6.38
N GLY A 95 8.57 9.97 5.65
CA GLY A 95 9.77 10.23 4.85
C GLY A 95 9.59 9.91 3.37
N ASN A 96 10.66 10.08 2.61
CA ASN A 96 10.64 9.86 1.17
C ASN A 96 10.97 8.40 0.85
N ILE A 97 10.02 7.71 0.22
CA ILE A 97 10.24 6.38 -0.34
C ILE A 97 10.70 6.53 -1.78
N TYR A 98 11.95 6.15 -2.05
CA TYR A 98 12.51 6.18 -3.39
C TYR A 98 12.03 4.98 -4.21
N ASN A 99 11.61 5.23 -5.45
CA ASN A 99 11.11 4.25 -6.42
C ASN A 99 10.15 3.22 -5.80
N PRO A 100 8.99 3.66 -5.26
CA PRO A 100 8.16 2.78 -4.46
C PRO A 100 7.53 1.63 -5.28
N GLU A 101 7.43 1.75 -6.62
CA GLU A 101 7.04 0.66 -7.51
C GLU A 101 7.95 -0.57 -7.43
N TYR A 102 9.25 -0.37 -7.15
CA TYR A 102 10.23 -1.44 -7.04
C TYR A 102 9.79 -2.56 -6.08
N TYR A 103 9.13 -2.19 -4.98
CA TYR A 103 8.69 -3.15 -3.96
C TYR A 103 7.54 -4.06 -4.43
N PHE A 104 6.86 -3.72 -5.53
CA PHE A 104 5.71 -4.45 -6.06
C PHE A 104 5.92 -4.98 -7.48
N ASP A 105 7.05 -4.68 -8.14
CA ASP A 105 7.36 -5.14 -9.50
C ASP A 105 7.42 -6.66 -9.62
N GLU A 106 6.48 -7.26 -10.35
CA GLU A 106 6.39 -8.70 -10.55
C GLU A 106 7.55 -9.28 -11.37
N ASN A 107 8.28 -8.45 -12.13
CA ASN A 107 9.48 -8.88 -12.84
C ASN A 107 10.64 -9.20 -11.88
N ILE A 108 10.59 -8.69 -10.65
CA ILE A 108 11.60 -8.94 -9.62
C ILE A 108 11.18 -10.15 -8.78
N PRO A 109 12.07 -11.14 -8.58
CA PRO A 109 11.76 -12.31 -7.77
C PRO A 109 11.24 -11.91 -6.38
N LEU A 110 10.14 -12.54 -5.95
CA LEU A 110 9.42 -12.19 -4.72
C LEU A 110 10.33 -12.07 -3.49
N ARG A 111 11.32 -12.96 -3.37
CA ARG A 111 12.29 -12.95 -2.27
C ARG A 111 13.06 -11.63 -2.17
N HIS A 112 13.56 -11.09 -3.29
CA HIS A 112 14.29 -9.82 -3.28
C HIS A 112 13.38 -8.65 -2.89
N ARG A 113 12.13 -8.66 -3.36
CA ARG A 113 11.13 -7.65 -2.97
C ARG A 113 10.81 -7.71 -1.49
N GLN A 114 10.66 -8.91 -0.93
CA GLN A 114 10.43 -9.11 0.51
C GLN A 114 11.62 -8.64 1.36
N GLU A 115 12.84 -8.95 0.94
CA GLU A 115 14.06 -8.47 1.60
C GLU A 115 14.14 -6.94 1.57
N ALA A 116 13.87 -6.33 0.40
CA ALA A 116 13.83 -4.87 0.26
C ALA A 116 12.72 -4.22 1.08
N LEU A 117 11.51 -4.79 1.10
CA LEU A 117 10.41 -4.32 1.95
C LEU A 117 10.79 -4.40 3.43
N ASN A 118 11.44 -5.48 3.87
CA ASN A 118 11.91 -5.61 5.25
C ASN A 118 12.96 -4.54 5.59
N LEU A 119 13.91 -4.26 4.68
CA LEU A 119 14.87 -3.18 4.86
C LEU A 119 14.19 -1.80 4.92
N LEU A 120 13.17 -1.57 4.09
CA LEU A 120 12.37 -0.35 4.13
C LEU A 120 11.67 -0.20 5.47
N MET A 121 11.06 -1.26 6.01
CA MET A 121 10.41 -1.22 7.32
C MET A 121 11.41 -0.94 8.45
N LEU A 122 12.64 -1.45 8.36
CA LEU A 122 13.68 -1.21 9.36
C LEU A 122 14.23 0.22 9.33
N THR A 123 14.22 0.87 8.17
CA THR A 123 14.86 2.18 7.97
C THR A 123 13.88 3.35 7.98
N GLN A 124 12.71 3.19 7.36
CA GLN A 124 11.67 4.22 7.22
C GLN A 124 10.44 3.93 8.11
N GLY A 125 10.41 2.78 8.78
CA GLY A 125 9.39 2.44 9.79
C GLY A 125 9.68 3.00 11.18
N TRP A 126 10.71 3.85 11.34
CA TRP A 126 11.03 4.44 12.64
C TRP A 126 9.92 5.38 13.11
N ARG A 127 9.36 5.10 14.27
CA ARG A 127 8.42 5.98 14.97
C ARG A 127 9.09 6.50 16.24
N ARG A 128 9.06 7.81 16.42
CA ARG A 128 9.57 8.46 17.63
C ARG A 128 8.60 8.21 18.78
N TYR A 129 9.03 7.46 19.78
CA TYR A 129 8.37 7.47 21.08
C TYR A 129 8.62 8.82 21.75
N ILE A 130 7.56 9.60 21.97
CA ILE A 130 7.66 10.68 22.95
C ILE A 130 7.42 10.05 24.31
N TRP A 131 8.50 9.68 24.98
CA TRP A 131 8.48 9.30 26.38
C TRP A 131 8.10 10.52 27.23
N ASN A 132 6.80 10.80 27.39
CA ASN A 132 6.29 11.72 28.40
C ASN A 132 5.08 11.07 29.10
N ILE A 133 5.09 11.09 30.43
CA ILE A 133 4.03 10.56 31.29
C ILE A 133 2.68 11.25 31.00
N GLU A 134 2.71 12.49 30.48
CA GLU A 134 1.51 13.25 30.13
C GLU A 134 0.82 12.74 28.85
N ASN A 135 1.59 12.31 27.84
CA ASN A 135 1.04 11.80 26.57
C ASN A 135 0.25 10.48 26.74
N LEU A 136 0.54 9.73 27.80
CA LEU A 136 -0.18 8.51 28.17
C LEU A 136 -1.58 8.78 28.74
N LYS A 137 -1.85 10.00 29.21
CA LYS A 137 -3.18 10.40 29.70
C LYS A 137 -4.10 10.87 28.57
N GLU A 138 -3.53 11.50 27.52
CA GLU A 138 -4.31 12.04 26.40
C GLU A 138 -4.71 10.98 25.35
N SER A 139 -3.92 9.92 25.17
CA SER A 139 -4.20 8.85 24.19
C SER A 139 -5.50 8.08 24.47
N HIS A 140 -5.99 8.10 25.73
CA HIS A 140 -7.27 7.50 26.11
C HIS A 140 -8.48 8.43 25.98
N GLN A 141 -8.29 9.73 25.75
CA GLN A 141 -9.40 10.69 25.63
C GLN A 141 -9.69 11.11 24.18
N ASN A 142 -8.71 11.04 23.27
CA ASN A 142 -8.86 11.52 21.90
C ASN A 142 -8.92 10.43 20.82
N ALA A 143 -9.18 9.18 21.18
CA ALA A 143 -9.62 8.17 20.22
C ALA A 143 -11.08 8.47 19.78
N LYS A 144 -11.28 9.55 19.03
CA LYS A 144 -12.47 9.67 18.19
C LYS A 144 -12.23 8.81 16.95
N PRO A 145 -13.15 7.89 16.62
CA PRO A 145 -13.02 7.10 15.42
C PRO A 145 -13.42 7.99 14.24
N PHE A 146 -12.45 8.41 13.42
CA PHE A 146 -12.55 8.56 11.96
C PHE A 146 -11.14 8.69 11.41
#